data_AF-A0A2E7BWG2-F1
#
_entry.id   AF-A0A2E7BWG2-F1
#
_cell.length_a   1.000
_cell.length_b   1.000
_cell.length_c   1.000
_cell.angle_alpha   90.00
_cell.angle_beta   90.00
_cell.angle_gamma   90.00
#
_symmetry.space_group_name_H-M   'P 1'
#
loop_
_entity.id
_entity.type
_entity.pdbx_description
1 polymer ?
#
loop_
_entity_poly.entity_id
_entity_poly.type
_entity_poly.pdbx_seq_one_letter_code
_entity_poly.pdbx_strand_id
1 'polypeptide(L)'
;MSSKNPTKVLILGGGYVAIYAVKALKRAIRRGEVDVTVVDKNNYHCFHGLVPEMLVGKIQAGQIISPARRIFQPARFVLADIEKVDTQTKSVAVRRGHDGEIVHLAYDHLIVGLGSVDNLTRYRGIGEHTLRLKSYWDIIGVRNRVLAMLEMAELEDDPEERKRLLHFVIAGGNYAGVEVAAELAAFLNGLAKKEFRRLQGDEVRVTLVHAGDHVLPELGERFPKLSAKAAHYLQSIGVHLKLGLRLDAATPLEAILSDGSRLPSRTIISCTGTAQSPVLATLPFDRDAHGRLVADANGCVNVEAQIWTGGDCGAIPMKKGGTAPPLALYAMQAGKTIGKNILRSLRGKPLKPYSFGGLGDCCQLSTGKGVGQMMGIPVTGWLCWLIWRAFMVAYLPSWMKRVRTVLDWMTTPFLGRDIIAVTAPSEMGVQQQLFEPGQFIVNEGDVGKAMFLIRSGEVEVIRRGEDGTETAIATLGPGEHFGEIAVLNNVRRTASVRARSAVELLRIGQEQANLLTSTYQGFGEIAATAESRLN
;
A
#
# COMPACT_ATOMS: atom_id res chain seq x y z
N MET A 1 6.94 39.77 -31.20
CA MET A 1 7.23 38.52 -30.44
C MET A 1 6.51 37.39 -31.16
N SER A 2 7.23 36.46 -31.80
CA SER A 2 6.63 35.41 -32.63
C SER A 2 5.68 34.53 -31.80
N SER A 3 4.46 34.40 -32.29
CA SER A 3 3.31 33.69 -31.73
C SER A 3 3.49 32.16 -31.74
N LYS A 4 4.54 31.64 -31.10
CA LYS A 4 4.69 30.19 -30.94
C LYS A 4 3.78 29.72 -29.81
N ASN A 5 2.85 28.82 -30.14
CA ASN A 5 2.10 28.08 -29.13
C ASN A 5 3.09 27.43 -28.15
N PRO A 6 2.81 27.46 -26.84
CA PRO A 6 3.68 26.85 -25.84
C PRO A 6 3.83 25.35 -26.11
N THR A 7 5.04 24.81 -25.96
CA THR A 7 5.26 23.37 -26.13
C THR A 7 4.53 22.58 -25.04
N LYS A 8 3.71 21.61 -25.43
CA LYS A 8 2.90 20.79 -24.52
C LYS A 8 3.74 19.69 -23.89
N VAL A 9 3.89 19.74 -22.57
CA VAL A 9 4.54 18.70 -21.77
C VAL A 9 3.49 18.01 -20.93
N LEU A 10 3.20 16.75 -21.25
CA LEU A 10 2.26 15.92 -20.52
C LEU A 10 3.01 15.00 -19.56
N ILE A 11 2.56 14.94 -18.30
CA ILE A 11 3.18 14.12 -17.25
C ILE A 11 2.15 13.14 -16.72
N LEU A 12 2.45 11.85 -16.81
CA LEU A 12 1.62 10.76 -16.33
C LEU A 12 2.08 10.34 -14.92
N GLY A 13 1.22 10.54 -13.93
CA GLY A 13 1.49 10.29 -12.52
C GLY A 13 1.88 11.56 -11.75
N GLY A 14 1.32 11.72 -10.54
CA GLY A 14 1.52 12.84 -9.60
C GLY A 14 2.59 12.58 -8.54
N GLY A 15 3.53 11.68 -8.82
CA GLY A 15 4.59 11.27 -7.90
C GLY A 15 5.82 12.20 -7.88
N TYR A 16 6.91 11.71 -7.28
CA TYR A 16 8.16 12.47 -7.12
C TYR A 16 8.79 12.94 -8.43
N VAL A 17 8.69 12.13 -9.50
CA VAL A 17 9.19 12.49 -10.83
C VAL A 17 8.49 13.76 -11.32
N ALA A 18 7.15 13.79 -11.28
CA ALA A 18 6.35 14.92 -11.71
C ALA A 18 6.63 16.18 -10.89
N ILE A 19 6.69 16.06 -9.55
CA ILE A 19 6.94 17.21 -8.66
C ILE A 19 8.26 17.90 -9.04
N TYR A 20 9.31 17.11 -9.28
CA TYR A 20 10.63 17.67 -9.55
C TYR A 20 10.82 18.08 -11.02
N ALA A 21 10.12 17.45 -11.96
CA ALA A 21 10.03 17.89 -13.34
C ALA A 21 9.33 19.25 -13.45
N VAL A 22 8.17 19.40 -12.82
CA VAL A 22 7.43 20.69 -12.77
C VAL A 22 8.26 21.76 -12.08
N LYS A 23 8.96 21.46 -10.97
CA LYS A 23 9.88 22.42 -10.33
C LYS A 23 11.00 22.87 -11.27
N ALA A 24 11.56 21.96 -12.09
CA ALA A 24 12.58 22.30 -13.06
C ALA A 24 12.04 23.15 -14.23
N LEU A 25 10.80 22.89 -14.66
CA LEU A 25 10.12 23.60 -15.75
C LEU A 25 9.45 24.92 -15.30
N LYS A 26 9.28 25.15 -14.00
CA LYS A 26 8.50 26.26 -13.42
C LYS A 26 8.73 27.63 -14.04
N ARG A 27 9.99 28.00 -14.32
CA ARG A 27 10.31 29.31 -14.94
C ARG A 27 9.84 29.39 -16.39
N ALA A 28 9.95 28.30 -17.14
CA ALA A 28 9.51 28.22 -18.53
C ALA A 28 7.97 28.23 -18.63
N ILE A 29 7.28 27.56 -17.70
CA ILE A 29 5.80 27.62 -17.60
C ILE A 29 5.35 29.07 -17.42
N ARG A 30 5.95 29.81 -16.47
CA ARG A 30 5.59 31.22 -16.21
C ARG A 30 5.86 32.16 -17.38
N ARG A 31 6.78 31.81 -18.27
CA ARG A 31 7.12 32.60 -19.46
C ARG A 31 6.26 32.23 -20.67
N GLY A 32 5.39 31.21 -20.56
CA GLY A 32 4.67 30.67 -21.70
C GLY A 32 5.57 29.94 -22.72
N GLU A 33 6.77 29.51 -22.32
CA GLU A 33 7.65 28.69 -23.19
C GLU A 33 7.11 27.25 -23.30
N VAL A 34 6.45 26.76 -22.23
CA VAL A 34 5.89 25.40 -22.14
C VAL A 34 4.52 25.42 -21.44
N ASP A 35 3.61 24.56 -21.87
CA ASP A 35 2.35 24.26 -21.20
C ASP A 35 2.45 22.87 -20.57
N VAL A 36 2.43 22.81 -19.24
CA VAL A 36 2.65 21.56 -18.51
C VAL A 36 1.34 21.08 -17.92
N THR A 37 0.95 19.86 -18.27
CA THR A 37 -0.21 19.18 -17.68
C THR A 37 0.25 17.93 -16.93
N VAL A 38 -0.16 17.81 -15.67
CA VAL A 38 0.04 16.61 -14.83
C VAL A 38 -1.29 15.89 -14.68
N VAL A 39 -1.30 14.59 -14.95
CA VAL A 39 -2.46 13.71 -14.78
C VAL A 39 -2.19 12.73 -13.64
N ASP A 40 -3.09 12.67 -12.66
CA ASP A 40 -3.09 11.62 -11.64
C ASP A 40 -4.53 11.28 -11.25
N LYS A 41 -4.75 10.05 -10.80
CA LYS A 41 -6.05 9.59 -10.31
C LYS A 41 -6.40 10.13 -8.92
N ASN A 42 -5.42 10.65 -8.17
CA ASN A 42 -5.60 11.24 -6.85
C ASN A 42 -5.41 12.76 -6.90
N ASN A 43 -6.27 13.50 -6.21
CA ASN A 43 -6.15 14.96 -6.09
C ASN A 43 -5.07 15.40 -5.06
N TYR A 44 -4.25 14.46 -4.60
CA TYR A 44 -3.20 14.64 -3.61
C TYR A 44 -1.94 13.86 -4.00
N HIS A 45 -0.80 14.28 -3.45
CA HIS A 45 0.43 13.51 -3.40
C HIS A 45 0.59 12.91 -2.00
N CYS A 46 0.89 11.62 -1.92
CA CYS A 46 1.19 10.91 -0.68
C CYS A 46 2.71 10.85 -0.43
N PHE A 47 3.14 11.24 0.76
CA PHE A 47 4.51 11.23 1.23
C PHE A 47 4.77 9.99 2.09
N HIS A 48 5.15 8.89 1.43
CA HIS A 48 5.29 7.56 2.07
C HIS A 48 6.32 7.49 3.19
N GLY A 49 7.32 8.36 3.21
CA GLY A 49 8.38 8.34 4.23
C GLY A 49 7.90 8.59 5.66
N LEU A 50 6.69 9.10 5.84
CA LEU A 50 6.08 9.36 7.16
C LEU A 50 4.98 8.36 7.52
N VAL A 51 4.74 7.33 6.68
CA VAL A 51 3.70 6.33 6.91
C VAL A 51 3.89 5.57 8.23
N PRO A 52 5.08 5.06 8.59
CA PRO A 52 5.26 4.34 9.84
C PRO A 52 4.86 5.16 11.08
N GLU A 53 5.24 6.45 11.12
CA GLU A 53 4.87 7.36 12.21
C GLU A 53 3.36 7.70 12.21
N MET A 54 2.74 7.77 11.03
CA MET A 54 1.31 8.03 10.90
C MET A 54 0.47 6.87 11.44
N LEU A 55 0.86 5.62 11.12
CA LEU A 55 0.16 4.41 11.57
C LEU A 55 0.00 4.37 13.09
N VAL A 56 0.99 4.88 13.81
CA VAL A 56 1.06 4.88 15.27
C VAL A 56 0.67 6.22 15.91
N GLY A 57 0.08 7.15 15.14
CA GLY A 57 -0.44 8.41 15.66
C GLY A 57 0.62 9.42 16.15
N LYS A 58 1.89 9.30 15.71
CA LYS A 58 2.93 10.33 16.00
C LYS A 58 2.77 11.59 15.17
N ILE A 59 2.09 11.46 14.04
CA ILE A 59 1.67 12.57 13.18
C ILE A 59 0.24 12.30 12.74
N GLN A 60 -0.51 13.34 12.42
CA GLN A 60 -1.88 13.16 11.96
C GLN A 60 -1.93 12.52 10.56
N ALA A 61 -2.97 11.71 10.31
CA ALA A 61 -3.28 11.10 9.02
C ALA A 61 -3.17 12.09 7.85
N GLY A 62 -3.75 13.28 7.99
CA GLY A 62 -3.69 14.29 6.95
C GLY A 62 -2.27 14.77 6.61
N GLN A 63 -1.26 14.62 7.48
CA GLN A 63 0.09 15.15 7.26
C GLN A 63 0.85 14.45 6.13
N ILE A 64 0.55 13.18 5.87
CA ILE A 64 1.21 12.43 4.80
C ILE A 64 0.66 12.76 3.40
N ILE A 65 -0.40 13.56 3.29
CA ILE A 65 -0.95 13.98 2.00
C ILE A 65 -0.83 15.49 1.77
N SER A 66 -0.55 15.87 0.52
CA SER A 66 -0.46 17.27 0.10
C SER A 66 -1.32 17.51 -1.15
N PRO A 67 -2.09 18.61 -1.25
CA PRO A 67 -2.99 18.85 -2.38
C PRO A 67 -2.22 18.98 -3.71
N ALA A 68 -2.57 18.16 -4.70
CA ALA A 68 -1.89 18.12 -6.00
C ALA A 68 -1.97 19.49 -6.71
N ARG A 69 -3.15 20.12 -6.72
CA ARG A 69 -3.36 21.45 -7.31
C ARG A 69 -2.43 22.53 -6.74
N ARG A 70 -2.02 22.41 -5.48
CA ARG A 70 -1.07 23.35 -4.85
C ARG A 70 0.37 23.01 -5.19
N ILE A 71 0.71 21.72 -5.14
CA ILE A 71 2.09 21.26 -5.40
C ILE A 71 2.52 21.56 -6.83
N PHE A 72 1.62 21.39 -7.79
CA PHE A 72 1.95 21.52 -9.21
C PHE A 72 1.85 22.94 -9.76
N GLN A 73 1.41 23.96 -8.99
CA GLN A 73 1.39 25.32 -9.50
C GLN A 73 2.79 25.78 -9.98
N PRO A 74 2.90 26.39 -11.19
CA PRO A 74 1.82 26.89 -12.05
C PRO A 74 1.33 25.92 -13.14
N ALA A 75 1.75 24.66 -13.15
CA ALA A 75 1.28 23.66 -14.12
C ALA A 75 -0.22 23.35 -13.94
N ARG A 76 -0.86 22.92 -15.03
CA ARG A 76 -2.22 22.40 -15.03
C ARG A 76 -2.23 21.02 -14.36
N PHE A 77 -3.20 20.78 -13.49
CA PHE A 77 -3.45 19.46 -12.89
C PHE A 77 -4.81 18.93 -13.32
N VAL A 78 -4.82 17.69 -13.82
CA VAL A 78 -6.01 16.95 -14.27
C VAL A 78 -6.18 15.73 -13.37
N LEU A 79 -7.37 15.61 -12.78
CA LEU A 79 -7.77 14.45 -11.99
C LEU A 79 -8.47 13.44 -12.91
N ALA A 80 -7.78 12.37 -13.28
CA ALA A 80 -8.29 11.35 -14.18
C ALA A 80 -7.48 10.05 -14.08
N ASP A 81 -8.12 8.92 -14.40
CA ASP A 81 -7.44 7.65 -14.66
C ASP A 81 -6.79 7.71 -16.05
N ILE A 82 -5.62 7.09 -16.18
CA ILE A 82 -4.89 7.02 -17.45
C ILE A 82 -5.18 5.67 -18.09
N GLU A 83 -5.78 5.67 -19.28
CA GLU A 83 -6.23 4.44 -19.95
C GLU A 83 -5.20 3.97 -20.98
N LYS A 84 -4.85 4.85 -21.94
CA LYS A 84 -4.01 4.49 -23.08
C LYS A 84 -3.15 5.65 -23.55
N VAL A 85 -1.91 5.35 -23.92
CA VAL A 85 -1.00 6.27 -24.60
C VAL A 85 -0.90 5.89 -26.07
N ASP A 86 -1.17 6.83 -26.96
CA ASP A 86 -0.97 6.70 -28.40
C ASP A 86 0.25 7.52 -28.83
N THR A 87 1.33 6.82 -29.15
CA THR A 87 2.60 7.42 -29.55
C THR A 87 2.62 7.90 -31.00
N GLN A 88 1.71 7.42 -31.84
CA GLN A 88 1.60 7.83 -33.25
C GLN A 88 0.88 9.17 -33.35
N THR A 89 -0.26 9.30 -32.67
CA THR A 89 -1.04 10.56 -32.64
C THR A 89 -0.57 11.54 -31.57
N LYS A 90 0.42 11.15 -30.75
CA LYS A 90 0.94 11.90 -29.60
C LYS A 90 -0.18 12.37 -28.67
N SER A 91 -1.05 11.44 -28.29
CA SER A 91 -2.19 11.70 -27.42
C SER A 91 -2.31 10.66 -26.30
N VAL A 92 -2.93 11.05 -25.19
CA VAL A 92 -3.23 10.16 -24.06
C VAL A 92 -4.72 10.24 -23.77
N ALA A 93 -5.38 9.09 -23.77
CA ALA A 93 -6.76 8.96 -23.34
C ALA A 93 -6.80 8.87 -21.80
N VAL A 94 -7.59 9.75 -21.18
CA VAL A 94 -7.80 9.77 -19.73
C VAL A 94 -9.29 9.72 -19.43
N ARG A 95 -9.66 9.00 -18.37
CA ARG A 95 -11.06 8.82 -17.95
C ARG A 95 -11.35 9.62 -16.68
N ARG A 96 -12.40 10.43 -16.72
CA ARG A 96 -12.86 11.16 -15.52
C ARG A 96 -13.49 10.20 -14.51
N GLY A 97 -13.22 10.42 -13.23
CA GLY A 97 -13.58 9.46 -12.18
C GLY A 97 -15.09 9.34 -11.89
N HIS A 98 -15.87 10.42 -12.06
CA HIS A 98 -17.28 10.41 -11.63
C HIS A 98 -18.26 9.98 -12.73
N ASP A 99 -18.06 10.44 -13.96
CA ASP A 99 -18.96 10.19 -15.11
C ASP A 99 -18.35 9.22 -16.14
N GLY A 100 -17.06 8.88 -16.02
CA GLY A 100 -16.39 8.00 -16.95
C GLY A 100 -16.10 8.60 -18.33
N GLU A 101 -16.29 9.92 -18.54
CA GLU A 101 -16.02 10.52 -19.85
C GLU A 101 -14.53 10.40 -20.20
N ILE A 102 -14.26 10.01 -21.44
CA ILE A 102 -12.91 9.91 -21.99
C ILE A 102 -12.52 11.24 -22.63
N VAL A 103 -11.39 11.78 -22.18
CA VAL A 103 -10.79 13.01 -22.70
C VAL A 103 -9.42 12.68 -23.28
N HIS A 104 -9.11 13.23 -24.46
CA HIS A 104 -7.80 13.07 -25.09
C HIS A 104 -6.90 14.28 -24.82
N LEU A 105 -5.71 14.03 -24.29
CA LEU A 105 -4.69 15.04 -24.00
C LEU A 105 -3.51 14.89 -24.97
N ALA A 106 -3.30 15.90 -25.82
CA ALA A 106 -2.17 15.91 -26.76
C ALA A 106 -0.86 16.35 -26.07
N TYR A 107 0.28 15.88 -26.58
CA TYR A 107 1.59 16.22 -26.05
C TYR A 107 2.64 16.43 -27.15
N ASP A 108 3.64 17.27 -26.87
CA ASP A 108 4.88 17.34 -27.64
C ASP A 108 6.01 16.56 -26.94
N HIS A 109 6.03 16.60 -25.60
CA HIS A 109 6.86 15.73 -24.75
C HIS A 109 5.99 14.99 -23.73
N LEU A 110 6.27 13.70 -23.52
CA LEU A 110 5.58 12.86 -22.54
C LEU A 110 6.54 12.40 -21.45
N ILE A 111 6.23 12.66 -20.20
CA ILE A 111 6.95 12.10 -19.04
C ILE A 111 6.11 11.00 -18.42
N VAL A 112 6.61 9.77 -18.45
CA VAL A 112 5.99 8.60 -17.82
C VAL A 112 6.57 8.45 -16.41
N GLY A 113 5.79 8.84 -15.40
CA GLY A 113 6.16 8.84 -13.98
C GLY A 113 5.14 8.10 -13.11
N LEU A 114 4.62 6.99 -13.61
CA LEU A 114 3.51 6.22 -13.04
C LEU A 114 3.86 5.48 -11.73
N GLY A 115 5.15 5.38 -11.40
CA GLY A 115 5.62 4.65 -10.23
C GLY A 115 5.33 3.15 -10.33
N SER A 116 5.09 2.53 -9.18
CA SER A 116 4.77 1.11 -9.04
C SER A 116 3.42 0.92 -8.36
N VAL A 117 2.81 -0.25 -8.55
CA VAL A 117 1.58 -0.71 -7.88
C VAL A 117 1.88 -1.95 -7.02
N ASP A 118 0.95 -2.36 -6.18
CA ASP A 118 1.09 -3.62 -5.42
C ASP A 118 0.74 -4.81 -6.32
N ASN A 119 1.55 -5.88 -6.25
CA ASN A 119 1.29 -7.13 -6.96
C ASN A 119 0.40 -8.06 -6.12
N LEU A 120 -0.91 -7.93 -6.30
CA LEU A 120 -1.90 -8.65 -5.50
C LEU A 120 -2.02 -10.15 -5.83
N THR A 121 -1.52 -10.59 -6.99
CA THR A 121 -1.64 -11.97 -7.48
C THR A 121 -0.36 -12.77 -7.34
N ARG A 122 0.71 -12.17 -6.79
CA ARG A 122 2.02 -12.82 -6.67
C ARG A 122 1.97 -14.12 -5.88
N TYR A 123 1.07 -14.16 -4.89
CA TYR A 123 0.86 -15.26 -3.97
C TYR A 123 -0.62 -15.38 -3.67
N ARG A 124 -1.05 -16.58 -3.31
CA ARG A 124 -2.45 -16.93 -3.13
C ARG A 124 -3.05 -16.20 -1.91
N GLY A 125 -4.18 -15.53 -2.09
CA GLY A 125 -4.89 -14.84 -0.99
C GLY A 125 -4.27 -13.52 -0.52
N ILE A 126 -3.15 -13.07 -1.11
CA ILE A 126 -2.52 -11.80 -0.69
C ILE A 126 -3.40 -10.60 -1.02
N GLY A 127 -4.01 -10.59 -2.21
CA GLY A 127 -4.86 -9.48 -2.64
C GLY A 127 -6.08 -9.27 -1.76
N GLU A 128 -6.59 -10.36 -1.20
CA GLU A 128 -7.81 -10.44 -0.41
C GLU A 128 -7.54 -10.20 1.08
N HIS A 129 -6.43 -10.71 1.61
CA HIS A 129 -6.22 -10.86 3.05
C HIS A 129 -5.04 -10.06 3.62
N THR A 130 -4.31 -9.31 2.78
CA THR A 130 -3.26 -8.42 3.26
C THR A 130 -3.64 -6.95 3.17
N LEU A 131 -3.16 -6.19 4.14
CA LEU A 131 -3.22 -4.74 4.16
C LEU A 131 -2.00 -4.16 3.47
N ARG A 132 -2.20 -3.02 2.80
CA ARG A 132 -1.21 -2.37 1.94
C ARG A 132 -0.82 -1.01 2.49
N LEU A 133 0.33 -0.49 2.04
CA LEU A 133 0.84 0.81 2.48
C LEU A 133 1.09 1.79 1.33
N LYS A 134 0.47 1.54 0.16
CA LYS A 134 0.70 2.32 -1.06
C LYS A 134 -0.26 3.49 -1.21
N SER A 135 -1.57 3.26 -1.11
CA SER A 135 -2.57 4.33 -1.21
C SER A 135 -2.89 4.93 0.16
N TYR A 136 -3.32 6.20 0.19
CA TYR A 136 -3.73 6.85 1.44
C TYR A 136 -4.80 6.04 2.19
N TRP A 137 -5.79 5.53 1.45
CA TRP A 137 -6.89 4.75 2.00
C TRP A 137 -6.43 3.41 2.57
N ASP A 138 -5.50 2.71 1.90
CA ASP A 138 -4.94 1.48 2.45
C ASP A 138 -4.21 1.75 3.78
N ILE A 139 -3.44 2.84 3.85
CA ILE A 139 -2.67 3.19 5.05
C ILE A 139 -3.61 3.53 6.22
N ILE A 140 -4.70 4.27 5.97
CA ILE A 140 -5.74 4.50 6.99
C ILE A 140 -6.42 3.20 7.39
N GLY A 141 -6.69 2.32 6.42
CA GLY A 141 -7.22 0.97 6.67
C GLY A 141 -6.33 0.14 7.59
N VAL A 142 -5.01 0.24 7.45
CA VAL A 142 -4.05 -0.44 8.34
C VAL A 142 -4.18 0.08 9.77
N ARG A 143 -4.15 1.42 9.96
CA ARG A 143 -4.31 2.03 11.29
C ARG A 143 -5.63 1.61 11.93
N ASN A 144 -6.72 1.68 11.19
CA ASN A 144 -8.04 1.30 11.69
C ASN A 144 -8.11 -0.19 12.03
N ARG A 145 -7.53 -1.07 11.20
CA ARG A 145 -7.45 -2.51 11.51
C ARG A 145 -6.69 -2.74 12.80
N VAL A 146 -5.52 -2.13 12.96
CA VAL A 146 -4.69 -2.28 14.16
C VAL A 146 -5.48 -1.93 15.42
N LEU A 147 -6.16 -0.80 15.43
CA LEU A 147 -6.98 -0.37 16.57
C LEU A 147 -8.17 -1.31 16.80
N ALA A 148 -8.87 -1.70 15.72
CA ALA A 148 -9.99 -2.63 15.82
C ALA A 148 -9.58 -3.99 16.42
N MET A 149 -8.38 -4.49 16.13
CA MET A 149 -7.90 -5.74 16.73
C MET A 149 -7.66 -5.61 18.23
N LEU A 150 -7.17 -4.46 18.70
CA LEU A 150 -7.01 -4.21 20.14
C LEU A 150 -8.37 -4.13 20.85
N GLU A 151 -9.33 -3.40 20.27
CA GLU A 151 -10.70 -3.31 20.79
C GLU A 151 -11.39 -4.68 20.85
N MET A 152 -11.21 -5.50 19.81
CA MET A 152 -11.75 -6.87 19.79
C MET A 152 -11.06 -7.74 20.84
N ALA A 153 -9.73 -7.65 20.97
CA ALA A 153 -8.97 -8.46 21.92
C ALA A 153 -9.28 -8.13 23.38
N GLU A 154 -9.62 -6.88 23.70
CA GLU A 154 -10.07 -6.46 25.03
C GLU A 154 -11.38 -7.16 25.44
N LEU A 155 -12.25 -7.46 24.48
CA LEU A 155 -13.51 -8.16 24.71
C LEU A 155 -13.39 -9.68 24.57
N GLU A 156 -12.36 -10.17 23.92
CA GLU A 156 -12.19 -11.58 23.61
C GLU A 156 -11.87 -12.44 24.85
N ASP A 157 -12.54 -13.60 24.93
CA ASP A 157 -12.39 -14.58 26.00
C ASP A 157 -11.71 -15.85 25.49
N ASP A 158 -11.82 -16.21 24.20
CA ASP A 158 -11.07 -17.33 23.61
C ASP A 158 -9.57 -16.98 23.52
N PRO A 159 -8.69 -17.68 24.26
CA PRO A 159 -7.26 -17.42 24.23
C PRO A 159 -6.63 -17.58 22.85
N GLU A 160 -7.15 -18.48 22.00
CA GLU A 160 -6.58 -18.72 20.67
C GLU A 160 -6.97 -17.62 19.69
N GLU A 161 -8.22 -17.16 19.72
CA GLU A 161 -8.64 -15.99 18.95
C GLU A 161 -7.95 -14.72 19.42
N ARG A 162 -7.82 -14.52 20.74
CA ARG A 162 -7.10 -13.39 21.31
C ARG A 162 -5.65 -13.32 20.83
N LYS A 163 -4.95 -14.46 20.75
CA LYS A 163 -3.61 -14.53 20.12
C LYS A 163 -3.63 -14.14 18.65
N ARG A 164 -4.65 -14.53 17.88
CA ARG A 164 -4.78 -14.16 16.45
C ARG A 164 -5.04 -12.66 16.27
N LEU A 165 -5.86 -12.06 17.13
CA LEU A 165 -6.14 -10.62 17.12
C LEU A 165 -4.88 -9.81 17.45
N LEU A 166 -4.08 -10.26 18.42
CA LEU A 166 -2.89 -9.55 18.91
C LEU A 166 -1.59 -9.89 18.16
N HIS A 167 -1.65 -10.73 17.13
CA HIS A 167 -0.50 -11.05 16.29
C HIS A 167 -0.54 -10.29 14.96
N PHE A 168 0.46 -9.45 14.73
CA PHE A 168 0.62 -8.62 13.54
C PHE A 168 1.78 -9.14 12.69
N VAL A 169 1.50 -9.61 11.48
CA VAL A 169 2.51 -10.16 10.56
C VAL A 169 2.89 -9.10 9.53
N ILE A 170 4.17 -8.75 9.46
CA ILE A 170 4.72 -7.82 8.48
C ILE A 170 5.49 -8.62 7.43
N ALA A 171 4.99 -8.68 6.21
CA ALA A 171 5.69 -9.32 5.10
C ALA A 171 6.62 -8.32 4.42
N GLY A 172 7.93 -8.53 4.55
CA GLY A 172 8.99 -7.71 3.94
C GLY A 172 9.95 -7.11 4.96
N GLY A 173 11.24 -7.40 4.80
CA GLY A 173 12.32 -6.83 5.59
C GLY A 173 13.07 -5.69 4.92
N ASN A 174 12.47 -5.03 3.92
CA ASN A 174 13.02 -3.80 3.34
C ASN A 174 12.81 -2.60 4.28
N TYR A 175 13.23 -1.40 3.87
CA TYR A 175 13.03 -0.17 4.64
C TYR A 175 11.61 -0.02 5.19
N ALA A 176 10.59 -0.10 4.33
CA ALA A 176 9.20 0.09 4.74
C ALA A 176 8.76 -0.93 5.80
N GLY A 177 9.04 -2.23 5.59
CA GLY A 177 8.65 -3.25 6.55
C GLY A 177 9.39 -3.18 7.88
N VAL A 178 10.67 -2.82 7.87
CA VAL A 178 11.44 -2.61 9.10
C VAL A 178 10.94 -1.40 9.88
N GLU A 179 10.71 -0.26 9.22
CA GLU A 179 10.19 0.94 9.88
C GLU A 179 8.79 0.69 10.46
N VAL A 180 7.91 0.00 9.71
CA VAL A 180 6.56 -0.37 10.17
C VAL A 180 6.61 -1.33 11.36
N ALA A 181 7.38 -2.41 11.28
CA ALA A 181 7.48 -3.39 12.36
C ALA A 181 8.01 -2.74 13.65
N ALA A 182 9.01 -1.88 13.51
CA ALA A 182 9.66 -1.25 14.64
C ALA A 182 8.77 -0.20 15.32
N GLU A 183 8.09 0.66 14.53
CA GLU A 183 7.13 1.63 15.07
C GLU A 183 5.92 0.94 15.68
N LEU A 184 5.35 -0.05 14.99
CA LEU A 184 4.16 -0.77 15.45
C LEU A 184 4.43 -1.52 16.76
N ALA A 185 5.52 -2.28 16.86
CA ALA A 185 5.86 -3.00 18.08
C ALA A 185 6.07 -2.05 19.27
N ALA A 186 6.82 -0.97 19.08
CA ALA A 186 7.03 0.04 20.12
C ALA A 186 5.74 0.76 20.52
N PHE A 187 4.83 0.97 19.56
CA PHE A 187 3.52 1.58 19.80
C PHE A 187 2.60 0.65 20.59
N LEU A 188 2.38 -0.57 20.10
CA LEU A 188 1.40 -1.50 20.66
C LEU A 188 1.75 -1.92 22.08
N ASN A 189 3.03 -2.23 22.37
CA ASN A 189 3.47 -2.59 23.72
C ASN A 189 3.20 -1.46 24.72
N GLY A 190 3.35 -0.20 24.28
CA GLY A 190 3.07 0.97 25.09
C GLY A 190 1.56 1.25 25.24
N LEU A 191 0.79 1.02 24.19
CA LEU A 191 -0.65 1.27 24.15
C LEU A 191 -1.43 0.24 24.98
N ALA A 192 -1.20 -1.05 24.74
CA ALA A 192 -1.86 -2.15 25.45
C ALA A 192 -1.68 -2.00 26.97
N LYS A 193 -0.47 -1.64 27.42
CA LYS A 193 -0.16 -1.45 28.84
C LYS A 193 -0.85 -0.24 29.48
N LYS A 194 -1.17 0.82 28.71
CA LYS A 194 -1.60 2.12 29.26
C LYS A 194 -3.10 2.37 29.14
N GLU A 195 -3.71 1.94 28.04
CA GLU A 195 -5.08 2.33 27.68
C GLU A 195 -6.08 1.16 27.73
N PHE A 196 -5.59 -0.09 27.69
CA PHE A 196 -6.42 -1.29 27.76
C PHE A 196 -6.33 -1.94 29.14
N ARG A 197 -7.46 -2.41 29.70
CA ARG A 197 -7.50 -2.94 31.07
C ARG A 197 -7.19 -4.43 31.11
N ARG A 198 -7.67 -5.19 30.13
CA ARG A 198 -7.50 -6.65 30.06
C ARG A 198 -6.25 -7.06 29.30
N LEU A 199 -5.70 -6.22 28.42
CA LEU A 199 -4.52 -6.55 27.62
C LEU A 199 -3.21 -6.36 28.38
N GLN A 200 -2.33 -7.37 28.32
CA GLN A 200 -0.94 -7.23 28.75
C GLN A 200 -0.01 -6.90 27.57
N GLY A 201 1.04 -6.12 27.82
CA GLY A 201 1.93 -5.65 26.77
C GLY A 201 2.75 -6.75 26.07
N ASP A 202 2.97 -7.88 26.73
CA ASP A 202 3.68 -9.06 26.21
C ASP A 202 2.80 -10.03 25.43
N GLU A 203 1.47 -9.87 25.47
CA GLU A 203 0.54 -10.62 24.60
C GLU A 203 0.62 -10.17 23.15
N VAL A 204 1.00 -8.91 22.92
CA VAL A 204 1.13 -8.34 21.58
C VAL A 204 2.35 -8.94 20.89
N ARG A 205 2.14 -9.52 19.70
CA ARG A 205 3.21 -10.09 18.88
C ARG A 205 3.31 -9.36 17.55
N VAL A 206 4.53 -8.93 17.19
CA VAL A 206 4.85 -8.46 15.84
C VAL A 206 5.87 -9.40 15.23
N THR A 207 5.56 -10.00 14.09
CA THR A 207 6.46 -10.90 13.35
C THR A 207 6.80 -10.29 12.00
N LEU A 208 8.08 -10.06 11.72
CA LEU A 208 8.58 -9.63 10.41
C LEU A 208 9.11 -10.84 9.65
N VAL A 209 8.54 -11.08 8.46
CA VAL A 209 8.90 -12.18 7.56
C VAL A 209 9.67 -11.62 6.37
N HIS A 210 10.84 -12.18 6.06
CA HIS A 210 11.64 -11.73 4.91
C HIS A 210 12.41 -12.87 4.25
N ALA A 211 12.38 -12.90 2.91
CA ALA A 211 12.99 -13.96 2.11
C ALA A 211 14.52 -13.98 2.21
N GLY A 212 15.15 -12.82 2.45
CA GLY A 212 16.59 -12.70 2.65
C GLY A 212 17.03 -13.18 4.05
N ASP A 213 18.32 -13.40 4.19
CA ASP A 213 19.00 -13.79 5.44
C ASP A 213 19.22 -12.62 6.41
N HIS A 214 18.96 -11.38 5.97
CA HIS A 214 19.07 -10.18 6.79
C HIS A 214 18.00 -9.14 6.43
N VAL A 215 17.67 -8.26 7.37
CA VAL A 215 16.78 -7.10 7.12
C VAL A 215 17.55 -5.95 6.45
N LEU A 216 16.83 -5.02 5.82
CA LEU A 216 17.40 -3.90 5.05
C LEU A 216 18.43 -4.39 4.02
N PRO A 217 18.08 -5.28 3.08
CA PRO A 217 19.06 -5.87 2.15
C PRO A 217 19.85 -4.79 1.38
N GLU A 218 19.18 -3.70 0.97
CA GLU A 218 19.82 -2.61 0.25
C GLU A 218 20.91 -1.89 1.07
N LEU A 219 20.76 -1.86 2.40
CA LEU A 219 21.75 -1.32 3.33
C LEU A 219 22.78 -2.39 3.71
N GLY A 220 22.33 -3.62 3.94
CA GLY A 220 23.11 -4.75 4.43
C GLY A 220 24.19 -5.22 3.45
N GLU A 221 23.91 -5.17 2.14
CA GLU A 221 24.89 -5.47 1.09
C GLU A 221 26.17 -4.63 1.21
N ARG A 222 26.03 -3.36 1.60
CA ARG A 222 27.16 -2.42 1.73
C ARG A 222 27.63 -2.25 3.17
N PHE A 223 26.70 -2.37 4.13
CA PHE A 223 26.90 -2.11 5.54
C PHE A 223 26.24 -3.21 6.39
N PRO A 224 26.78 -4.45 6.38
CA PRO A 224 26.16 -5.59 7.06
C PRO A 224 26.01 -5.36 8.58
N LYS A 225 26.95 -4.62 9.19
CA LYS A 225 26.88 -4.23 10.61
C LYS A 225 25.66 -3.36 10.94
N LEU A 226 25.20 -2.52 10.00
CA LEU A 226 24.02 -1.68 10.21
C LEU A 226 22.73 -2.50 10.14
N SER A 227 22.64 -3.41 9.18
CA SER A 227 21.55 -4.39 9.09
C SER A 227 21.46 -5.24 10.36
N ALA A 228 22.58 -5.81 10.82
CA ALA A 228 22.64 -6.58 12.06
C ALA A 228 22.24 -5.75 13.29
N LYS A 229 22.57 -4.44 13.32
CA LYS A 229 22.15 -3.53 14.39
C LYS A 229 20.64 -3.25 14.35
N ALA A 230 20.04 -3.12 13.17
CA ALA A 230 18.58 -3.03 13.05
C ALA A 230 17.90 -4.30 13.53
N ALA A 231 18.38 -5.49 13.12
CA ALA A 231 17.84 -6.78 13.56
C ALA A 231 17.90 -6.94 15.08
N HIS A 232 19.05 -6.67 15.71
CA HIS A 232 19.18 -6.69 17.17
C HIS A 232 18.23 -5.72 17.85
N TYR A 233 18.06 -4.51 17.31
CA TYR A 233 17.13 -3.54 17.87
C TYR A 233 15.68 -4.02 17.78
N LEU A 234 15.24 -4.52 16.62
CA LEU A 234 13.91 -5.10 16.42
C LEU A 234 13.63 -6.21 17.44
N GLN A 235 14.57 -7.14 17.61
CA GLN A 235 14.45 -8.21 18.59
C GLN A 235 14.38 -7.67 20.03
N SER A 236 15.16 -6.64 20.36
CA SER A 236 15.16 -6.03 21.70
C SER A 236 13.84 -5.37 22.09
N ILE A 237 12.99 -5.02 21.11
CA ILE A 237 11.65 -4.46 21.33
C ILE A 237 10.54 -5.50 21.10
N GLY A 238 10.89 -6.79 21.01
CA GLY A 238 9.94 -7.90 20.94
C GLY A 238 9.47 -8.28 19.52
N VAL A 239 10.12 -7.77 18.47
CA VAL A 239 9.80 -8.19 17.10
C VAL A 239 10.43 -9.55 16.80
N HIS A 240 9.62 -10.51 16.38
CA HIS A 240 10.09 -11.81 15.91
C HIS A 240 10.53 -11.72 14.45
N LEU A 241 11.77 -12.12 14.15
CA LEU A 241 12.30 -12.13 12.79
C LEU A 241 12.24 -13.56 12.20
N LYS A 242 11.58 -13.70 11.06
CA LYS A 242 11.50 -14.92 10.25
C LYS A 242 12.22 -14.66 8.92
N LEU A 243 13.55 -14.81 8.96
CA LEU A 243 14.44 -14.60 7.81
C LEU A 243 14.62 -15.90 7.01
N GLY A 244 14.98 -15.80 5.73
CA GLY A 244 15.04 -16.93 4.81
C GLY A 244 13.68 -17.50 4.42
N LEU A 245 12.58 -16.86 4.86
CA LEU A 245 11.21 -17.31 4.65
C LEU A 245 10.41 -16.21 3.97
N ARG A 246 9.55 -16.57 3.03
CA ARG A 246 8.63 -15.62 2.39
C ARG A 246 7.18 -15.99 2.72
N LEU A 247 6.30 -15.00 2.65
CA LEU A 247 4.87 -15.23 2.60
C LEU A 247 4.53 -15.96 1.29
N ASP A 248 3.83 -17.09 1.38
CA ASP A 248 3.47 -17.92 0.23
C ASP A 248 1.95 -17.95 -0.01
N ALA A 249 1.16 -17.81 1.07
CA ALA A 249 -0.27 -17.53 1.00
C ALA A 249 -0.77 -16.75 2.22
N ALA A 250 -1.93 -16.11 2.09
CA ALA A 250 -2.63 -15.46 3.18
C ALA A 250 -4.10 -15.88 3.19
N THR A 251 -4.69 -15.97 4.38
CA THR A 251 -6.12 -16.24 4.59
C THR A 251 -6.66 -15.26 5.64
N PRO A 252 -7.97 -15.23 5.94
CA PRO A 252 -8.50 -14.33 6.98
C PRO A 252 -7.95 -14.58 8.40
N LEU A 253 -7.40 -15.77 8.63
CA LEU A 253 -7.03 -16.25 9.97
C LEU A 253 -5.52 -16.43 10.16
N GLU A 254 -4.73 -16.47 9.08
CA GLU A 254 -3.30 -16.77 9.17
C GLU A 254 -2.50 -16.39 7.91
N ALA A 255 -1.20 -16.16 8.12
CA ALA A 255 -0.18 -16.08 7.10
C ALA A 255 0.52 -17.44 6.95
N ILE A 256 0.66 -17.93 5.72
CA ILE A 256 1.31 -19.21 5.38
C ILE A 256 2.66 -18.91 4.73
N LEU A 257 3.73 -19.47 5.29
CA LEU A 257 5.09 -19.24 4.84
C LEU A 257 5.56 -20.32 3.84
N SER A 258 6.67 -20.04 3.15
CA SER A 258 7.23 -20.91 2.11
C SER A 258 7.73 -22.28 2.59
N ASP A 259 7.96 -22.46 3.89
CA ASP A 259 8.29 -23.76 4.51
C ASP A 259 7.04 -24.54 4.97
N GLY A 260 5.84 -24.01 4.67
CA GLY A 260 4.56 -24.56 5.13
C GLY A 260 4.18 -24.14 6.55
N SER A 261 5.02 -23.41 7.28
CA SER A 261 4.67 -22.92 8.61
C SER A 261 3.54 -21.89 8.53
N ARG A 262 2.68 -21.90 9.55
CA ARG A 262 1.48 -21.06 9.62
C ARG A 262 1.58 -20.12 10.81
N LEU A 263 1.26 -18.85 10.58
CA LEU A 263 1.27 -17.78 11.57
C LEU A 263 -0.16 -17.29 11.78
N PRO A 264 -0.87 -17.75 12.83
CA PRO A 264 -2.23 -17.32 13.13
C PRO A 264 -2.28 -15.81 13.38
N SER A 265 -3.04 -15.08 12.58
CA SER A 265 -3.09 -13.61 12.61
C SER A 265 -4.31 -13.09 11.85
N ARG A 266 -4.99 -12.08 12.41
CA ARG A 266 -6.05 -11.31 11.72
C ARG A 266 -5.51 -10.09 10.96
N THR A 267 -4.21 -9.82 11.07
CA THR A 267 -3.57 -8.63 10.49
C THR A 267 -2.24 -8.97 9.83
N ILE A 268 -2.29 -9.07 8.50
CA ILE A 268 -1.10 -9.26 7.66
C ILE A 268 -0.88 -7.98 6.87
N ILE A 269 0.27 -7.32 7.07
CA ILE A 269 0.64 -6.08 6.35
C ILE A 269 1.71 -6.45 5.33
N SER A 270 1.41 -6.25 4.05
CA SER A 270 2.37 -6.50 2.97
C SER A 270 3.18 -5.24 2.65
N CYS A 271 4.49 -5.36 2.84
CA CYS A 271 5.51 -4.42 2.40
C CYS A 271 6.36 -5.00 1.26
N THR A 272 5.88 -6.08 0.62
CA THR A 272 6.54 -6.76 -0.51
C THR A 272 5.67 -6.80 -1.74
N GLY A 273 6.31 -7.07 -2.88
CA GLY A 273 5.59 -7.34 -4.12
C GLY A 273 5.11 -6.06 -4.78
N THR A 274 6.02 -5.34 -5.44
CA THR A 274 5.63 -4.29 -6.38
C THR A 274 5.43 -4.89 -7.77
N ALA A 275 4.40 -4.44 -8.47
CA ALA A 275 4.18 -4.63 -9.89
C ALA A 275 4.31 -3.29 -10.63
N GLN A 276 4.40 -3.37 -11.95
CA GLN A 276 4.38 -2.21 -12.82
C GLN A 276 2.96 -1.78 -13.11
N SER A 277 2.76 -0.49 -13.38
CA SER A 277 1.44 0.00 -13.81
C SER A 277 1.01 -0.68 -15.12
N PRO A 278 -0.24 -1.20 -15.23
CA PRO A 278 -0.75 -1.80 -16.46
C PRO A 278 -0.67 -0.87 -17.68
N VAL A 279 -0.71 0.44 -17.46
CA VAL A 279 -0.54 1.45 -18.53
C VAL A 279 0.80 1.30 -19.25
N LEU A 280 1.87 0.87 -18.55
CA LEU A 280 3.17 0.63 -19.19
C LEU A 280 3.07 -0.47 -20.25
N ALA A 281 2.18 -1.45 -20.07
CA ALA A 281 1.97 -2.53 -21.02
C ALA A 281 1.51 -2.03 -22.39
N THR A 282 0.82 -0.88 -22.42
CA THR A 282 0.28 -0.26 -23.63
C THR A 282 1.34 0.46 -24.49
N LEU A 283 2.53 0.72 -23.93
CA LEU A 283 3.61 1.42 -24.62
C LEU A 283 4.48 0.44 -25.43
N PRO A 284 4.79 0.75 -26.70
CA PRO A 284 5.56 -0.11 -27.59
C PRO A 284 7.09 0.06 -27.41
N PHE A 285 7.56 0.16 -26.17
CA PHE A 285 8.99 0.37 -25.85
C PHE A 285 9.57 -0.76 -25.02
N ASP A 286 10.88 -0.94 -25.15
CA ASP A 286 11.65 -1.96 -24.46
C ASP A 286 11.55 -1.82 -22.94
N ARG A 287 11.55 -2.98 -22.29
CA ARG A 287 11.47 -3.10 -20.84
C ARG A 287 12.62 -3.95 -20.32
N ASP A 288 13.09 -3.64 -19.12
CA ASP A 288 14.07 -4.47 -18.44
C ASP A 288 13.41 -5.72 -17.83
N ALA A 289 14.22 -6.60 -17.22
CA ALA A 289 13.75 -7.82 -16.56
C ALA A 289 12.73 -7.58 -15.42
N HIS A 290 12.59 -6.33 -14.94
CA HIS A 290 11.65 -5.93 -13.89
C HIS A 290 10.42 -5.19 -14.47
N GLY A 291 10.27 -5.17 -15.81
CA GLY A 291 9.16 -4.55 -16.51
C GLY A 291 9.24 -3.01 -16.59
N ARG A 292 10.37 -2.40 -16.25
CA ARG A 292 10.56 -0.93 -16.29
C ARG A 292 10.92 -0.48 -17.69
N LEU A 293 10.44 0.69 -18.09
CA LEU A 293 10.80 1.30 -19.38
C LEU A 293 12.31 1.59 -19.43
N VAL A 294 12.99 1.07 -20.45
CA VAL A 294 14.42 1.31 -20.66
C VAL A 294 14.62 2.73 -21.17
N ALA A 295 15.50 3.49 -20.51
CA ALA A 295 15.85 4.84 -20.91
C ALA A 295 17.36 4.97 -21.12
N ASP A 296 17.76 5.94 -21.94
CA ASP A 296 19.16 6.34 -22.05
C ASP A 296 19.64 7.06 -20.77
N ALA A 297 20.93 7.39 -20.72
CA ALA A 297 21.50 8.13 -19.60
C ALA A 297 20.89 9.53 -19.39
N ASN A 298 20.17 10.09 -20.37
CA ASN A 298 19.49 11.38 -20.26
C ASN A 298 18.06 11.25 -19.71
N GLY A 299 17.57 10.03 -19.48
CA GLY A 299 16.20 9.71 -19.08
C GLY A 299 15.21 9.68 -20.24
N CYS A 300 15.70 9.59 -21.48
CA CYS A 300 14.91 9.52 -22.70
C CYS A 300 14.67 8.05 -23.08
N VAL A 301 13.41 7.67 -23.27
CA VAL A 301 13.01 6.34 -23.76
C VAL A 301 13.08 6.31 -25.28
N ASN A 302 12.58 7.37 -25.93
CA ASN A 302 12.56 7.48 -27.38
C ASN A 302 12.69 8.96 -27.78
N VAL A 303 13.72 9.26 -28.57
CA VAL A 303 14.06 10.64 -28.99
C VAL A 303 13.05 11.19 -30.00
N GLU A 304 12.58 10.39 -30.95
CA GLU A 304 11.65 10.82 -32.00
C GLU A 304 10.25 11.13 -31.42
N ALA A 305 9.78 10.26 -30.53
CA ALA A 305 8.51 10.41 -29.82
C ALA A 305 8.60 11.41 -28.64
N GLN A 306 9.81 11.85 -28.28
CA GLN A 306 10.07 12.77 -27.16
C GLN A 306 9.51 12.26 -25.82
N ILE A 307 9.75 10.98 -25.53
CA ILE A 307 9.23 10.28 -24.36
C ILE A 307 10.33 10.08 -23.32
N TRP A 308 10.01 10.38 -22.07
CA TRP A 308 10.91 10.35 -20.93
C TRP A 308 10.32 9.47 -19.83
N THR A 309 11.17 8.85 -19.01
CA THR A 309 10.70 8.05 -17.86
C THR A 309 11.63 8.21 -16.67
N GLY A 310 11.12 7.95 -15.47
CA GLY A 310 11.92 7.91 -14.25
C GLY A 310 11.12 7.37 -13.06
N GLY A 311 11.79 7.26 -11.91
CA GLY A 311 11.21 6.61 -10.72
C GLY A 311 11.03 5.11 -10.94
N ASP A 312 10.10 4.49 -10.20
CA ASP A 312 9.96 3.03 -10.17
C ASP A 312 9.60 2.39 -11.52
N CYS A 313 9.02 3.15 -12.46
CA CYS A 313 8.65 2.69 -13.79
C CYS A 313 9.74 2.88 -14.86
N GLY A 314 10.88 3.48 -14.51
CA GLY A 314 11.96 3.81 -15.44
C GLY A 314 13.31 3.20 -15.06
N ALA A 315 13.95 2.53 -16.00
CA ALA A 315 15.29 1.99 -15.89
C ALA A 315 16.31 2.99 -16.48
N ILE A 316 16.71 4.00 -15.69
CA ILE A 316 17.73 4.98 -16.09
C ILE A 316 19.12 4.47 -15.67
N PRO A 317 20.08 4.32 -16.59
CA PRO A 317 21.42 3.85 -16.26
C PRO A 317 22.17 4.85 -15.37
N MET A 318 22.93 4.31 -14.41
CA MET A 318 23.79 5.09 -13.51
C MET A 318 25.25 5.03 -13.92
N LYS A 319 26.01 6.09 -13.60
CA LYS A 319 27.46 6.16 -13.89
C LYS A 319 28.29 5.01 -13.29
N LYS A 320 27.90 4.51 -12.11
CA LYS A 320 28.60 3.44 -11.39
C LYS A 320 28.10 2.04 -11.79
N GLY A 321 27.40 1.91 -12.92
CA GLY A 321 26.73 0.69 -13.33
C GLY A 321 25.33 0.54 -12.72
N GLY A 322 24.57 -0.41 -13.27
CA GLY A 322 23.18 -0.64 -12.91
C GLY A 322 22.25 0.50 -13.33
N THR A 323 21.02 0.45 -12.81
CA THR A 323 19.96 1.44 -13.06
C THR A 323 19.54 2.10 -11.76
N ALA A 324 18.92 3.29 -11.85
CA ALA A 324 18.41 3.99 -10.69
C ALA A 324 17.46 3.09 -9.87
N PRO A 325 17.69 2.91 -8.55
CA PRO A 325 16.82 2.10 -7.69
C PRO A 325 15.45 2.78 -7.50
N PRO A 326 14.41 2.00 -7.14
CA PRO A 326 13.03 2.47 -6.91
C PRO A 326 12.92 3.20 -5.56
N LEU A 327 13.66 4.29 -5.41
CA LEU A 327 13.71 5.12 -4.20
C LEU A 327 13.30 6.55 -4.53
N ALA A 328 12.58 7.19 -3.60
CA ALA A 328 12.04 8.55 -3.79
C ALA A 328 13.11 9.57 -4.22
N LEU A 329 14.29 9.57 -3.60
CA LEU A 329 15.39 10.48 -3.95
C LEU A 329 15.84 10.36 -5.41
N TYR A 330 15.89 9.13 -5.93
CA TYR A 330 16.28 8.88 -7.31
C TYR A 330 15.18 9.34 -8.26
N ALA A 331 13.91 9.09 -7.93
CA ALA A 331 12.76 9.61 -8.67
C ALA A 331 12.73 11.16 -8.73
N MET A 332 13.02 11.83 -7.61
CA MET A 332 13.12 13.29 -7.55
C MET A 332 14.22 13.83 -8.48
N GLN A 333 15.40 13.22 -8.44
CA GLN A 333 16.53 13.67 -9.26
C GLN A 333 16.32 13.33 -10.74
N ALA A 334 15.66 12.21 -11.03
CA ALA A 334 15.26 11.85 -12.39
C ALA A 334 14.31 12.91 -12.95
N GLY A 335 13.24 13.25 -12.21
CA GLY A 335 12.31 14.32 -12.59
C GLY A 335 13.00 15.66 -12.83
N LYS A 336 13.92 16.06 -11.92
CA LYS A 336 14.71 17.28 -12.08
C LYS A 336 15.59 17.27 -13.33
N THR A 337 16.17 16.12 -13.67
CA THR A 337 17.06 15.93 -14.82
C THR A 337 16.26 15.99 -16.12
N ILE A 338 15.17 15.23 -16.19
CA ILE A 338 14.23 15.21 -17.33
C ILE A 338 13.69 16.61 -17.62
N GLY A 339 13.17 17.31 -16.61
CA GLY A 339 12.66 18.67 -16.80
C GLY A 339 13.73 19.65 -17.32
N LYS A 340 14.99 19.52 -16.88
CA LYS A 340 16.10 20.30 -17.43
C LYS A 340 16.46 19.89 -18.86
N ASN A 341 16.39 18.61 -19.19
CA ASN A 341 16.71 18.08 -20.52
C ASN A 341 15.65 18.50 -21.55
N ILE A 342 14.37 18.54 -21.18
CA ILE A 342 13.31 19.12 -22.02
C ILE A 342 13.65 20.58 -22.37
N LEU A 343 14.02 21.42 -21.39
CA LEU A 343 14.43 22.81 -21.67
C LEU A 343 15.68 22.92 -22.54
N ARG A 344 16.58 21.92 -22.51
CA ARG A 344 17.77 21.89 -23.35
C ARG A 344 17.40 21.50 -24.78
N SER A 345 16.55 20.49 -24.93
CA SER A 345 15.97 20.05 -26.21
C SER A 345 15.30 21.24 -26.92
N LEU A 346 14.43 21.97 -26.22
CA LEU A 346 13.75 23.17 -26.75
C LEU A 346 14.68 24.29 -27.21
N ARG A 347 15.92 24.30 -26.70
CA ARG A 347 16.93 25.34 -26.99
C ARG A 347 18.04 24.83 -27.90
N GLY A 348 17.91 23.64 -28.49
CA GLY A 348 18.94 23.01 -29.30
C GLY A 348 20.26 22.76 -28.55
N LYS A 349 20.21 22.61 -27.21
CA LYS A 349 21.40 22.37 -26.37
C LYS A 349 21.57 20.87 -26.13
N PRO A 350 22.82 20.37 -26.04
CA PRO A 350 23.08 18.94 -25.80
C PRO A 350 22.48 18.51 -24.46
N LEU A 351 21.84 17.35 -24.41
CA LEU A 351 21.24 16.81 -23.18
C LEU A 351 22.32 16.53 -22.11
N LYS A 352 21.91 16.44 -20.84
CA LYS A 352 22.80 16.10 -19.74
C LYS A 352 22.42 14.75 -19.12
N PRO A 353 23.39 13.86 -18.91
CA PRO A 353 23.11 12.57 -18.31
C PRO A 353 22.75 12.69 -16.82
N TYR A 354 21.95 11.75 -16.35
CA TYR A 354 21.63 11.52 -14.96
C TYR A 354 22.90 11.19 -14.18
N SER A 355 23.18 11.96 -13.13
CA SER A 355 24.45 11.89 -12.41
C SER A 355 24.30 11.67 -10.91
N PHE A 356 23.08 11.49 -10.41
CA PHE A 356 22.85 11.36 -8.98
C PHE A 356 23.26 9.97 -8.48
N GLY A 357 24.20 9.95 -7.54
CA GLY A 357 24.78 8.71 -6.98
C GLY A 357 24.22 8.29 -5.62
N GLY A 358 23.21 8.99 -5.09
CA GLY A 358 22.73 8.82 -3.71
C GLY A 358 23.34 9.84 -2.75
N LEU A 359 22.59 10.21 -1.69
CA LEU A 359 23.04 11.10 -0.60
C LEU A 359 23.34 10.33 0.70
N GLY A 360 22.91 9.07 0.77
CA GLY A 360 22.67 8.39 2.03
C GLY A 360 21.29 7.74 2.01
N ASP A 361 21.12 6.80 2.92
CA ASP A 361 19.86 6.13 3.23
C ASP A 361 19.81 5.89 4.75
N CYS A 362 18.62 6.09 5.33
CA CYS A 362 18.39 6.01 6.77
C CYS A 362 17.07 5.29 6.99
N CYS A 363 17.07 4.37 7.94
CA CYS A 363 15.90 3.65 8.43
C CYS A 363 15.60 4.13 9.85
N GLN A 364 14.38 4.64 10.07
CA GLN A 364 13.91 4.92 11.42
C GLN A 364 13.41 3.63 12.08
N LEU A 365 13.93 3.34 13.28
CA LEU A 365 13.48 2.16 14.02
C LEU A 365 12.47 2.54 15.11
N SER A 366 12.66 3.67 15.79
CA SER A 366 11.66 4.21 16.71
C SER A 366 12.09 5.62 17.13
N THR A 367 11.39 6.20 18.12
CA THR A 367 11.80 7.45 18.75
C THR A 367 13.24 7.36 19.26
N GLY A 368 14.14 8.16 18.66
CA GLY A 368 15.55 8.25 19.06
C GLY A 368 16.42 7.10 18.56
N LYS A 369 15.90 6.19 17.72
CA LYS A 369 16.64 5.03 17.21
C LYS A 369 16.55 4.98 15.69
N GLY A 370 17.71 4.89 15.05
CA GLY A 370 17.82 4.71 13.60
C GLY A 370 19.14 4.06 13.22
N VAL A 371 19.18 3.52 12.01
CA VAL A 371 20.42 3.06 11.35
C VAL A 371 20.45 3.58 9.93
N GLY A 372 21.64 3.91 9.44
CA GLY A 372 21.79 4.39 8.08
C GLY A 372 23.22 4.77 7.77
N GLN A 373 23.41 5.36 6.62
CA GLN A 373 24.69 5.89 6.19
C GLN A 373 24.51 7.23 5.48
N MET A 374 25.50 8.08 5.60
CA MET A 374 25.56 9.35 4.90
C MET A 374 26.88 9.43 4.15
N MET A 375 26.81 9.50 2.82
CA MET A 375 28.00 9.54 1.94
C MET A 375 29.04 8.44 2.23
N GLY A 376 28.58 7.25 2.60
CA GLY A 376 29.42 6.10 2.93
C GLY A 376 29.82 5.99 4.39
N ILE A 377 29.48 6.96 5.24
CA ILE A 377 29.78 6.95 6.67
C ILE A 377 28.58 6.36 7.43
N PRO A 378 28.75 5.24 8.16
CA PRO A 378 27.70 4.68 9.00
C PRO A 378 27.27 5.63 10.12
N VAL A 379 25.96 5.81 10.31
CA VAL A 379 25.37 6.62 11.38
C VAL A 379 24.27 5.82 12.07
N THR A 380 24.23 5.87 13.41
CA THR A 380 23.27 5.06 14.19
C THR A 380 22.72 5.81 15.39
N GLY A 381 21.65 5.28 15.98
CA GLY A 381 21.05 5.79 17.20
C GLY A 381 20.38 7.15 17.01
N TRP A 382 20.50 8.01 18.01
CA TRP A 382 19.80 9.29 18.07
C TRP A 382 20.22 10.26 16.95
N LEU A 383 21.51 10.26 16.57
CA LEU A 383 21.99 11.11 15.48
C LEU A 383 21.38 10.71 14.13
N CYS A 384 21.31 9.40 13.85
CA CYS A 384 20.66 8.90 12.64
C CYS A 384 19.17 9.26 12.60
N TRP A 385 18.49 9.11 13.73
CA TRP A 385 17.09 9.49 13.89
C TRP A 385 16.85 10.99 13.64
N LEU A 386 17.72 11.87 14.15
CA LEU A 386 17.63 13.31 13.90
C LEU A 386 17.89 13.66 12.43
N ILE A 387 18.87 13.02 11.79
CA ILE A 387 19.14 13.19 10.35
C ILE A 387 17.93 12.76 9.51
N TRP A 388 17.33 11.61 9.84
CA TRP A 388 16.12 11.13 9.16
C TRP A 388 14.99 12.15 9.29
N ARG A 389 14.75 12.70 10.49
CA ARG A 389 13.70 13.71 10.71
C ARG A 389 13.94 15.00 9.93
N ALA A 390 15.17 15.50 9.98
CA ALA A 390 15.57 16.68 9.20
C ALA A 390 15.37 16.43 7.70
N PHE A 391 15.72 15.24 7.23
CA PHE A 391 15.52 14.83 5.84
C PHE A 391 14.03 14.81 5.46
N MET A 392 13.15 14.16 6.25
CA MET A 392 11.72 14.10 5.95
C MET A 392 11.10 15.50 5.84
N VAL A 393 11.43 16.39 6.79
CA VAL A 393 10.97 17.79 6.76
C VAL A 393 11.51 18.55 5.56
N ALA A 394 12.78 18.36 5.19
CA ALA A 394 13.38 19.03 4.04
C ALA A 394 12.70 18.66 2.71
N TYR A 395 12.23 17.42 2.59
CA TYR A 395 11.68 16.86 1.36
C TYR A 395 10.14 16.85 1.28
N LEU A 396 9.44 17.09 2.38
CA LEU A 396 7.99 17.35 2.42
C LEU A 396 7.61 18.47 1.41
N PRO A 397 6.70 18.21 0.45
CA PRO A 397 6.40 19.19 -0.61
C PRO A 397 5.77 20.50 -0.14
N SER A 398 5.02 20.48 0.97
CA SER A 398 4.23 21.60 1.46
C SER A 398 4.85 22.23 2.71
N TRP A 399 5.12 23.54 2.67
CA TRP A 399 5.68 24.27 3.82
C TRP A 399 4.80 24.19 5.08
N MET A 400 3.48 24.33 4.90
CA MET A 400 2.53 24.20 6.01
C MET A 400 2.59 22.80 6.66
N LYS A 401 2.82 21.76 5.86
CA LYS A 401 2.97 20.39 6.37
C LYS A 401 4.27 20.24 7.16
N ARG A 402 5.37 20.83 6.69
CA ARG A 402 6.66 20.86 7.42
C ARG A 402 6.50 21.41 8.83
N VAL A 403 5.89 22.59 8.96
CA VAL A 403 5.68 23.23 10.26
C VAL A 403 4.81 22.36 11.16
N ARG A 404 3.70 21.83 10.65
CA ARG A 404 2.80 20.97 11.43
C ARG A 404 3.47 19.67 11.87
N THR A 405 4.22 19.00 11.00
CA THR A 405 4.97 17.78 11.36
C THR A 405 5.97 18.04 12.48
N VAL A 406 6.69 19.17 12.43
CA VAL A 406 7.61 19.55 13.51
C VAL A 406 6.86 19.81 14.82
N LEU A 407 5.72 20.50 14.77
CA LEU A 407 4.88 20.72 15.94
C LEU A 407 4.38 19.40 16.52
N ASP A 408 3.82 18.50 15.68
CA ASP A 408 3.36 17.16 16.10
C ASP A 408 4.48 16.40 16.82
N TRP A 409 5.71 16.42 16.29
CA TRP A 409 6.87 15.79 16.93
C TRP A 409 7.28 16.41 18.26
N MET A 410 7.11 17.72 18.42
CA MET A 410 7.41 18.42 19.66
C MET A 410 6.34 18.17 20.72
N THR A 411 5.07 18.11 20.33
CA THR A 411 3.94 18.04 21.28
C THR A 411 3.55 16.61 21.64
N THR A 412 3.63 15.65 20.71
CA THR A 412 3.21 14.24 20.94
C THR A 412 3.87 13.60 22.16
N PRO A 413 5.17 13.79 22.46
CA PRO A 413 5.78 13.22 23.67
C PRO A 413 5.13 13.70 24.98
N PHE A 414 4.52 14.89 24.98
CA PHE A 414 3.91 15.50 26.17
C PHE A 414 2.39 15.36 26.20
N LEU A 415 1.73 15.48 25.05
CA LEU A 415 0.27 15.47 24.92
C LEU A 415 -0.31 14.09 24.62
N GLY A 416 0.55 13.10 24.37
CA GLY A 416 0.12 11.78 23.92
C GLY A 416 -0.15 11.74 22.41
N ARG A 417 -0.66 10.59 21.97
CA ARG A 417 -0.99 10.32 20.57
C ARG A 417 -2.49 10.42 20.39
N ASP A 418 -2.92 10.90 19.25
CA ASP A 418 -4.33 10.79 18.85
C ASP A 418 -4.55 9.37 18.32
N ILE A 419 -5.34 8.56 19.03
CA ILE A 419 -5.59 7.14 18.72
C ILE A 419 -7.08 6.95 18.40
N ILE A 420 -7.53 7.59 17.32
CA ILE A 420 -8.90 7.46 16.85
C ILE A 420 -8.92 6.68 15.53
N ALA A 421 -9.71 5.61 15.49
CA ALA A 421 -10.08 4.93 14.26
C ALA A 421 -11.24 5.70 13.60
N VAL A 422 -10.97 6.33 12.46
CA VAL A 422 -12.02 6.96 11.64
C VAL A 422 -12.35 6.02 10.51
N THR A 423 -13.41 5.24 10.68
CA THR A 423 -13.90 4.31 9.68
C THR A 423 -14.84 5.08 8.76
N ALA A 424 -14.49 5.20 7.48
CA ALA A 424 -15.49 5.58 6.48
C ALA A 424 -16.55 4.45 6.44
N PRO A 425 -17.85 4.75 6.33
CA PRO A 425 -18.83 3.74 5.94
C PRO A 425 -18.26 3.03 4.72
N SER A 426 -18.22 1.70 4.72
CA SER A 426 -17.66 0.97 3.59
C SER A 426 -18.40 1.42 2.34
N GLU A 427 -17.72 2.13 1.44
CA GLU A 427 -18.25 2.34 0.09
C GLU A 427 -18.58 0.95 -0.46
N MET A 428 -19.84 0.79 -0.86
CA MET A 428 -20.49 -0.44 -1.33
C MET A 428 -19.54 -1.50 -1.88
N GLY A 429 -19.56 -2.72 -1.34
CA GLY A 429 -18.78 -3.78 -1.96
C GLY A 429 -19.10 -5.19 -1.52
N VAL A 430 -19.19 -6.06 -2.53
CA VAL A 430 -18.96 -7.50 -2.43
C VAL A 430 -17.45 -7.73 -2.37
N GLN A 431 -16.96 -8.44 -1.36
CA GLN A 431 -15.52 -8.72 -1.18
C GLN A 431 -15.19 -10.15 -1.57
N GLN A 432 -14.13 -10.35 -2.36
CA GLN A 432 -13.64 -11.71 -2.59
C GLN A 432 -12.84 -12.19 -1.36
N GLN A 433 -13.06 -13.44 -0.97
CA GLN A 433 -12.31 -14.12 0.10
C GLN A 433 -11.86 -15.50 -0.36
N LEU A 434 -10.68 -15.90 0.06
CA LEU A 434 -10.13 -17.23 -0.18
C LEU A 434 -9.91 -17.99 1.13
N PHE A 435 -10.29 -19.26 1.16
CA PHE A 435 -10.07 -20.19 2.27
C PHE A 435 -9.36 -21.47 1.80
N GLU A 436 -8.49 -22.01 2.64
CA GLU A 436 -7.78 -23.29 2.41
C GLU A 436 -8.59 -24.50 2.89
N PRO A 437 -8.34 -25.71 2.34
CA PRO A 437 -8.95 -26.94 2.85
C PRO A 437 -8.80 -27.08 4.37
N GLY A 438 -9.89 -27.42 5.04
CA GLY A 438 -9.99 -27.58 6.49
C GLY A 438 -10.27 -26.29 7.28
N GLN A 439 -10.23 -25.12 6.66
CA GLN A 439 -10.52 -23.86 7.38
C GLN A 439 -12.03 -23.66 7.58
N PHE A 440 -12.41 -23.31 8.79
CA PHE A 440 -13.77 -22.86 9.09
C PHE A 440 -13.98 -21.42 8.60
N ILE A 441 -15.07 -21.23 7.87
CA ILE A 441 -15.47 -19.97 7.25
C ILE A 441 -16.43 -19.22 8.17
N VAL A 442 -17.34 -19.96 8.80
CA VAL A 442 -18.22 -19.50 9.89
C VAL A 442 -18.37 -20.62 10.91
N ASN A 443 -18.56 -20.29 12.18
CA ASN A 443 -18.90 -21.27 13.21
C ASN A 443 -20.35 -21.11 13.64
N GLU A 444 -20.99 -22.24 13.99
CA GLU A 444 -22.28 -22.27 14.64
C GLU A 444 -22.25 -21.42 15.92
N GLY A 445 -23.30 -20.61 16.13
CA GLY A 445 -23.40 -19.68 17.25
C GLY A 445 -22.77 -18.29 17.03
N ASP A 446 -21.94 -18.10 16.00
CA ASP A 446 -21.35 -16.79 15.69
C ASP A 446 -22.41 -15.76 15.29
N VAL A 447 -22.11 -14.47 15.43
CA VAL A 447 -22.97 -13.40 14.88
C VAL A 447 -22.72 -13.26 13.38
N GLY A 448 -23.75 -13.44 12.55
CA GLY A 448 -23.64 -13.38 11.09
C GLY A 448 -23.79 -11.97 10.53
N LYS A 449 -22.67 -11.27 10.28
CA LYS A 449 -22.68 -9.93 9.66
C LYS A 449 -22.52 -9.91 8.14
N ALA A 450 -22.41 -11.08 7.51
CA ALA A 450 -22.25 -11.23 6.08
C ALA A 450 -22.66 -12.63 5.58
N MET A 451 -23.14 -12.70 4.34
CA MET A 451 -23.40 -13.95 3.63
C MET A 451 -22.33 -14.18 2.57
N PHE A 452 -22.24 -15.41 2.07
CA PHE A 452 -21.18 -15.83 1.15
C PHE A 452 -21.78 -16.53 -0.07
N LEU A 453 -21.29 -16.17 -1.26
CA LEU A 453 -21.58 -16.86 -2.51
C LEU A 453 -20.30 -17.57 -2.99
N ILE A 454 -20.41 -18.85 -3.31
CA ILE A 454 -19.26 -19.68 -3.70
C ILE A 454 -18.94 -19.42 -5.17
N ARG A 455 -17.73 -18.95 -5.45
CA ARG A 455 -17.22 -18.71 -6.80
C ARG A 455 -16.50 -19.94 -7.35
N SER A 456 -15.67 -20.59 -6.54
CA SER A 456 -14.95 -21.82 -6.88
C SER A 456 -14.64 -22.62 -5.61
N GLY A 457 -14.44 -23.94 -5.76
CA GLY A 457 -14.18 -24.87 -4.66
C GLY A 457 -15.47 -25.42 -4.00
N GLU A 458 -15.29 -26.18 -2.93
CA GLU A 458 -16.37 -26.84 -2.17
C GLU A 458 -16.26 -26.56 -0.67
N VAL A 459 -17.41 -26.40 -0.03
CA VAL A 459 -17.53 -26.29 1.44
C VAL A 459 -18.47 -27.37 1.97
N GLU A 460 -18.28 -27.78 3.22
CA GLU A 460 -19.24 -28.60 3.96
C GLU A 460 -19.90 -27.79 5.07
N VAL A 461 -21.20 -27.98 5.22
CA VAL A 461 -21.99 -27.41 6.31
C VAL A 461 -22.08 -28.44 7.41
N ILE A 462 -21.65 -28.07 8.61
CA ILE A 462 -21.52 -28.94 9.78
C ILE A 462 -22.43 -28.42 10.88
N ARG A 463 -23.26 -29.28 11.46
CA ARG A 463 -24.05 -28.97 12.65
C ARG A 463 -23.57 -29.81 13.83
N ARG A 464 -23.50 -29.21 15.00
CA ARG A 464 -23.15 -29.91 16.23
C ARG A 464 -24.40 -30.49 16.90
N GLY A 465 -24.42 -31.81 17.11
CA GLY A 465 -25.47 -32.48 17.89
C GLY A 465 -25.38 -32.15 19.39
N GLU A 466 -26.45 -32.44 20.14
CA GLU A 466 -26.49 -32.23 21.61
C GLU A 466 -25.44 -33.07 22.37
N ASP A 467 -24.98 -34.17 21.75
CA ASP A 467 -23.91 -35.05 22.22
C ASP A 467 -22.49 -34.55 21.87
N GLY A 468 -22.39 -33.39 21.20
CA GLY A 468 -21.14 -32.78 20.78
C GLY A 468 -20.57 -33.34 19.47
N THR A 469 -21.25 -34.30 18.82
CA THR A 469 -20.81 -34.88 17.55
C THR A 469 -21.03 -33.90 16.38
N GLU A 470 -20.02 -33.75 15.53
CA GLU A 470 -20.11 -32.92 14.32
C GLU A 470 -20.61 -33.77 13.16
N THR A 471 -21.74 -33.37 12.57
CA THR A 471 -22.31 -34.05 11.39
C THR A 471 -22.31 -33.11 10.20
N ALA A 472 -21.72 -33.56 9.08
CA ALA A 472 -21.80 -32.84 7.81
C ALA A 472 -23.21 -33.03 7.22
N ILE A 473 -23.99 -31.96 7.18
CA ILE A 473 -25.39 -31.97 6.75
C ILE A 473 -25.57 -31.60 5.27
N ALA A 474 -24.59 -30.92 4.68
CA ALA A 474 -24.59 -30.57 3.26
C ALA A 474 -23.18 -30.32 2.73
N THR A 475 -22.99 -30.48 1.41
CA THR A 475 -21.81 -29.98 0.69
C THR A 475 -22.31 -28.98 -0.35
N LEU A 476 -21.68 -27.80 -0.41
CA LEU A 476 -22.04 -26.72 -1.31
C LEU A 476 -20.87 -26.40 -2.25
N GLY A 477 -21.18 -26.11 -3.52
CA GLY A 477 -20.23 -25.85 -4.59
C GLY A 477 -20.47 -24.52 -5.32
N PRO A 478 -19.80 -24.30 -6.47
CA PRO A 478 -19.85 -23.03 -7.20
C PRO A 478 -21.27 -22.63 -7.61
N GLY A 479 -21.63 -21.36 -7.35
CA GLY A 479 -22.96 -20.80 -7.60
C GLY A 479 -23.92 -20.91 -6.40
N GLU A 480 -23.61 -21.75 -5.41
CA GLU A 480 -24.39 -21.85 -4.18
C GLU A 480 -23.93 -20.83 -3.13
N HIS A 481 -24.77 -20.59 -2.12
CA HIS A 481 -24.52 -19.60 -1.08
C HIS A 481 -24.81 -20.16 0.32
N PHE A 482 -24.26 -19.50 1.33
CA PHE A 482 -24.53 -19.82 2.73
C PHE A 482 -24.42 -18.59 3.64
N GLY A 483 -24.99 -18.73 4.84
CA GLY A 483 -24.94 -17.71 5.88
C GLY A 483 -25.98 -16.60 5.74
N GLU A 484 -26.89 -16.72 4.78
CA GLU A 484 -28.04 -15.86 4.52
C GLU A 484 -28.97 -15.76 5.73
N ILE A 485 -29.21 -16.88 6.42
CA ILE A 485 -30.14 -16.97 7.56
C ILE A 485 -29.73 -15.98 8.67
N ALA A 486 -28.47 -16.01 9.07
CA ALA A 486 -27.98 -15.16 10.16
C ALA A 486 -27.98 -13.66 9.80
N VAL A 487 -27.85 -13.35 8.51
CA VAL A 487 -27.72 -11.97 8.01
C VAL A 487 -29.09 -11.32 7.82
N LEU A 488 -30.01 -12.05 7.19
CA LEU A 488 -31.32 -11.53 6.81
C LEU A 488 -32.31 -11.59 7.97
N ASN A 489 -32.26 -12.66 8.78
CA ASN A 489 -33.15 -12.84 9.93
C ASN A 489 -32.55 -12.34 11.25
N ASN A 490 -31.34 -11.78 11.21
CA ASN A 490 -30.62 -11.23 12.36
C ASN A 490 -30.49 -12.22 13.54
N VAL A 491 -30.29 -13.50 13.24
CA VAL A 491 -30.06 -14.59 14.20
C VAL A 491 -28.57 -15.00 14.24
N ARG A 492 -28.18 -15.79 15.24
CA ARG A 492 -26.84 -16.42 15.25
C ARG A 492 -26.72 -17.47 14.15
N ARG A 493 -25.49 -17.78 13.73
CA ARG A 493 -25.21 -18.84 12.75
C ARG A 493 -25.80 -20.17 13.22
N THR A 494 -26.57 -20.82 12.37
CA THR A 494 -27.28 -22.07 12.65
C THR A 494 -26.46 -23.34 12.35
N ALA A 495 -25.28 -23.16 11.75
CA ALA A 495 -24.34 -24.22 11.44
C ALA A 495 -22.94 -23.63 11.23
N SER A 496 -21.93 -24.47 11.40
CA SER A 496 -20.56 -24.20 10.99
C SER A 496 -20.40 -24.50 9.50
N VAL A 497 -19.48 -23.83 8.82
CA VAL A 497 -19.13 -24.14 7.42
C VAL A 497 -17.63 -24.24 7.30
N ARG A 498 -17.13 -25.34 6.74
CA ARG A 498 -15.70 -25.63 6.57
C ARG A 498 -15.37 -25.83 5.10
N ALA A 499 -14.25 -25.28 4.65
CA ALA A 499 -13.76 -25.48 3.29
C ALA A 499 -13.26 -26.93 3.12
N ARG A 500 -13.77 -27.67 2.12
CA ARG A 500 -13.28 -29.01 1.77
C ARG A 500 -12.11 -28.95 0.79
N SER A 501 -12.15 -27.97 -0.11
CA SER A 501 -11.07 -27.64 -1.05
C SER A 501 -10.66 -26.17 -0.89
N ALA A 502 -9.68 -25.71 -1.67
CA ALA A 502 -9.39 -24.28 -1.73
C ALA A 502 -10.61 -23.56 -2.33
N VAL A 503 -11.19 -22.64 -1.58
CA VAL A 503 -12.50 -22.04 -1.86
C VAL A 503 -12.37 -20.54 -2.07
N GLU A 504 -12.89 -20.04 -3.19
CA GLU A 504 -13.07 -18.60 -3.42
C GLU A 504 -14.54 -18.23 -3.21
N LEU A 505 -14.80 -17.23 -2.36
CA LEU A 505 -16.11 -16.73 -1.99
C LEU A 505 -16.25 -15.26 -2.33
N LEU A 506 -17.49 -14.84 -2.57
CA LEU A 506 -17.92 -13.46 -2.56
C LEU A 506 -18.69 -13.20 -1.26
N ARG A 507 -18.09 -12.42 -0.35
CA ARG A 507 -18.67 -11.98 0.91
C ARG A 507 -19.51 -10.72 0.69
N ILE A 508 -20.77 -10.77 1.08
CA ILE A 508 -21.73 -9.66 1.00
C ILE A 508 -22.12 -9.25 2.42
N GLY A 509 -21.84 -8.00 2.78
CA GLY A 509 -22.18 -7.47 4.10
C GLY A 509 -23.69 -7.34 4.29
N GLN A 510 -24.14 -7.33 5.56
CA GLN A 510 -25.56 -7.26 5.91
C GLN A 510 -26.29 -6.06 5.29
N GLU A 511 -25.68 -4.87 5.31
CA GLU A 511 -26.27 -3.68 4.70
C GLU A 511 -26.46 -3.84 3.17
N GLN A 512 -25.47 -4.42 2.48
CA GLN A 512 -25.54 -4.65 1.04
C GLN A 512 -26.54 -5.76 0.70
N ALA A 513 -26.60 -6.82 1.51
CA ALA A 513 -27.57 -7.90 1.35
C ALA A 513 -29.00 -7.36 1.47
N ASN A 514 -29.28 -6.54 2.49
CA ASN A 514 -30.59 -5.91 2.67
C ASN A 514 -30.96 -4.98 1.50
N LEU A 515 -29.99 -4.20 0.99
CA LEU A 515 -30.20 -3.34 -0.19
C LEU A 515 -30.51 -4.17 -1.45
N LEU A 516 -29.77 -5.26 -1.68
CA LEU A 516 -29.98 -6.18 -2.80
C LEU A 516 -31.34 -6.87 -2.72
N THR A 517 -31.74 -7.36 -1.55
CA THR A 517 -33.07 -7.95 -1.32
C THR A 517 -34.20 -6.98 -1.64
N SER A 518 -34.03 -5.69 -1.30
CA SER A 518 -35.05 -4.65 -1.57
C SER A 518 -35.17 -4.24 -3.04
N THR A 519 -34.18 -4.56 -3.87
CA THR A 519 -34.07 -4.03 -5.25
C THR A 519 -34.07 -5.11 -6.33
N TYR A 520 -33.51 -6.30 -6.07
CA TYR A 520 -33.34 -7.38 -7.05
C TYR A 520 -34.15 -8.61 -6.65
N GLN A 521 -35.15 -8.98 -7.46
CA GLN A 521 -36.07 -10.10 -7.16
C GLN A 521 -35.35 -11.43 -6.90
N GLY A 522 -34.31 -11.76 -7.66
CA GLY A 522 -33.53 -12.98 -7.44
C GLY A 522 -32.78 -13.01 -6.08
N PHE A 523 -32.49 -11.85 -5.50
CA PHE A 523 -31.97 -11.75 -4.12
C PHE A 523 -33.11 -11.73 -3.08
N GLY A 524 -34.30 -11.27 -3.46
CA GLY A 524 -35.54 -11.41 -2.69
C GLY A 524 -35.89 -12.88 -2.43
N GLU A 525 -35.73 -13.74 -3.43
CA GLU A 525 -35.98 -15.19 -3.31
C GLU A 525 -35.01 -15.88 -2.34
N ILE A 526 -33.76 -15.40 -2.25
CA ILE A 526 -32.78 -15.87 -1.26
C ILE A 526 -33.28 -15.53 0.16
N ALA A 527 -33.87 -14.36 0.37
CA ALA A 527 -34.44 -13.98 1.66
C ALA A 527 -35.63 -14.84 2.06
N ALA A 528 -36.55 -15.11 1.13
CA ALA A 528 -37.68 -16.01 1.37
C ALA A 528 -37.22 -17.46 1.69
N THR A 529 -36.15 -17.92 1.04
CA THR A 529 -35.55 -19.24 1.33
C THR A 529 -34.86 -19.27 2.70
N ALA A 530 -34.27 -18.15 3.12
CA ALA A 530 -33.63 -18.03 4.42
C ALA A 530 -34.66 -18.14 5.57
N GLU A 531 -35.84 -17.53 5.42
CA GLU A 531 -36.95 -17.66 6.37
C GLU A 531 -37.49 -19.10 6.43
N SER A 532 -37.65 -19.78 5.28
CA SER A 532 -38.17 -21.15 5.24
C SER A 532 -37.22 -22.19 5.83
N ARG A 533 -35.90 -21.94 5.82
CA ARG A 533 -34.87 -22.80 6.45
C ARG A 533 -34.70 -22.54 7.95
N LEU A 534 -35.25 -21.44 8.48
CA LEU A 534 -35.21 -21.09 9.90
C LEU A 534 -36.33 -21.80 10.68
N ASN A 535 -37.48 -21.99 10.04
CA ASN A 535 -38.64 -22.73 10.56
C ASN A 535 -38.50 -24.23 10.26
#